data_AF-A0A437QL80-F1
#
_entry.id   AF-A0A437QL80-F1
#
_cell.length_a   1.000
_cell.length_b   1.000
_cell.length_c   1.000
_cell.angle_alpha   90.00
_cell.angle_beta   90.00
_cell.angle_gamma   90.00
#
_symmetry.space_group_name_H-M   'P 1'
#
loop_
_entity.id
_entity.type
_entity.pdbx_description
1 polymer ?
#
loop_
_entity_poly.entity_id
_entity_poly.type
_entity_poly.pdbx_seq_one_letter_code
_entity_poly.pdbx_strand_id
1 'polypeptide(L)'
;MHRFLGSLFAAVEPALDGPGLERVFVEARAASEHLPVAESAEGRQIAVCSWLQPALDAQMPSDTLNEVTNGLKALAPHLSWFTRPDATGTGSPNFPDGHGNAIIVGPDGLAVSSELWIGVSLLAPGVRYPDHTHPPEELYLVLSPGDFRNAETQWRAPGVGGLFHNPPGIVHAMRSGDDPLLAVWMLVPAAD
;
A
#
# COMPACT_ATOMS: atom_id res chain seq x y z
N MET A 1 -2.34 11.58 -10.56
CA MET A 1 -2.01 11.91 -9.16
C MET A 1 -3.20 12.51 -8.40
N HIS A 2 -3.61 13.76 -8.63
CA HIS A 2 -4.64 14.43 -7.80
C HIS A 2 -5.95 13.65 -7.64
N ARG A 3 -6.50 13.11 -8.74
CA ARG A 3 -7.71 12.27 -8.69
C ARG A 3 -7.53 11.02 -7.82
N PHE A 4 -6.39 10.34 -7.95
CA PHE A 4 -6.08 9.15 -7.16
C PHE A 4 -6.00 9.48 -5.67
N LEU A 5 -5.30 10.55 -5.29
CA LEU A 5 -5.20 10.98 -3.90
C LEU A 5 -6.58 11.36 -3.33
N GLY A 6 -7.38 12.10 -4.09
CA GLY A 6 -8.76 12.44 -3.70
C GLY A 6 -9.61 11.21 -3.41
N SER A 7 -9.62 10.23 -4.33
CA SER A 7 -10.35 8.98 -4.11
C SER A 7 -9.78 8.14 -2.96
N LEU A 8 -8.45 8.14 -2.79
CA LEU A 8 -7.78 7.40 -1.71
C LEU A 8 -8.23 7.93 -0.35
N PHE A 9 -8.16 9.24 -0.13
CA PHE A 9 -8.60 9.84 1.13
C PHE A 9 -10.11 9.67 1.35
N ALA A 10 -10.92 9.81 0.30
CA ALA A 10 -12.36 9.56 0.39
C ALA A 10 -12.72 8.11 0.73
N ALA A 11 -11.88 7.14 0.35
CA ALA A 11 -12.06 5.73 0.71
C ALA A 11 -11.62 5.44 2.15
N VAL A 12 -10.55 6.09 2.62
CA VAL A 12 -9.99 5.88 3.97
C VAL A 12 -10.82 6.57 5.04
N GLU A 13 -11.22 7.83 4.84
CA GLU A 13 -11.91 8.66 5.84
C GLU A 13 -13.10 7.98 6.53
N PRO A 14 -14.07 7.37 5.83
CA PRO A 14 -15.20 6.71 6.48
C PRO A 14 -14.84 5.37 7.16
N ALA A 15 -13.66 4.81 6.87
CA ALA A 15 -13.20 3.54 7.43
C ALA A 15 -12.30 3.70 8.67
N LEU A 16 -12.02 4.94 9.09
CA LEU A 16 -11.27 5.24 10.31
C LEU A 16 -12.12 4.85 11.53
N ASP A 17 -11.66 3.84 12.28
CA ASP A 17 -12.29 3.40 13.53
C ASP A 17 -11.23 3.29 14.65
N GLY A 18 -10.91 4.44 15.25
CA GLY A 18 -10.00 4.54 16.40
C GLY A 18 -8.91 5.62 16.27
N PRO A 19 -8.38 6.11 17.40
CA PRO A 19 -7.54 7.32 17.44
C PRO A 19 -6.17 7.18 16.76
N GLY A 20 -5.61 5.97 16.65
CA GLY A 20 -4.32 5.75 15.97
C GLY A 20 -4.41 5.89 14.44
N LEU A 21 -5.57 5.59 13.87
CA LEU A 21 -5.82 5.68 12.43
C LEU A 21 -5.95 7.14 11.95
N GLU A 22 -6.52 8.00 12.78
CA GLU A 22 -6.82 9.40 12.44
C GLU A 22 -5.56 10.23 12.20
N ARG A 23 -4.50 9.99 12.98
CA ARG A 23 -3.26 10.78 12.89
C ARG A 23 -2.61 10.66 11.51
N VAL A 24 -2.31 9.43 11.08
CA VAL A 24 -1.69 9.16 9.78
C VAL A 24 -2.53 9.76 8.65
N PHE A 25 -3.85 9.59 8.73
CA PHE A 25 -4.76 10.14 7.72
C PHE A 25 -4.71 11.67 7.66
N VAL A 26 -4.78 12.35 8.80
CA VAL A 26 -4.77 13.82 8.86
C VAL A 26 -3.44 14.38 8.36
N GLU A 27 -2.32 13.83 8.83
CA GLU A 27 -0.99 14.27 8.40
C GLU A 27 -0.77 14.00 6.91
N ALA A 28 -1.15 12.82 6.41
CA ALA A 28 -1.05 12.49 5.00
C ALA A 28 -1.93 13.40 4.12
N ARG A 29 -3.15 13.71 4.56
CA ARG A 29 -4.05 14.61 3.83
C ARG A 29 -3.46 16.01 3.75
N ALA A 30 -2.96 16.56 4.86
CA ALA A 30 -2.34 17.89 4.88
C ALA A 30 -1.08 17.96 4.01
N ALA A 31 -0.18 16.97 4.11
CA ALA A 31 1.03 16.91 3.28
C ALA A 31 0.70 16.76 1.78
N SER A 32 -0.43 16.11 1.45
CA SER A 32 -0.85 15.92 0.05
C SER A 32 -1.23 17.22 -0.67
N GLU A 33 -1.62 18.27 0.05
CA GLU A 33 -2.07 19.55 -0.52
C GLU A 33 -0.92 20.33 -1.19
N HIS A 34 0.32 20.04 -0.79
CA HIS A 34 1.52 20.77 -1.21
C HIS A 34 2.44 19.93 -2.10
N LEU A 35 1.98 18.78 -2.58
CA LEU A 35 2.79 17.91 -3.43
C LEU A 35 3.16 18.59 -4.76
N PRO A 36 4.39 18.39 -5.25
CA PRO A 36 4.76 18.84 -6.58
C PRO A 36 3.96 18.10 -7.65
N VAL A 37 3.98 18.64 -8.86
CA VAL A 37 3.43 17.96 -10.03
C VAL A 37 4.13 16.61 -10.19
N ALA A 38 3.34 15.55 -10.35
CA ALA A 38 3.88 14.22 -10.55
C ALA A 38 4.65 14.15 -11.88
N GLU A 39 5.87 13.63 -11.83
CA GLU A 39 6.65 13.34 -13.02
C GLU A 39 6.08 12.11 -13.74
N SER A 40 6.04 12.17 -15.06
CA SER A 40 5.58 11.06 -15.90
C SER A 40 6.73 10.54 -16.77
N ALA A 41 7.46 9.57 -16.24
CA ALA A 41 8.37 8.70 -16.98
C ALA A 41 7.79 7.29 -17.08
N GLU A 42 8.31 6.48 -18.00
CA GLU A 42 7.98 5.05 -18.03
C GLU A 42 8.55 4.37 -16.78
N GLY A 43 7.71 3.58 -16.11
CA GLY A 43 8.09 2.85 -14.91
C GLY A 43 8.88 1.57 -15.22
N ARG A 44 9.20 0.83 -14.17
CA ARG A 44 9.84 -0.48 -14.25
C ARG A 44 8.87 -1.57 -13.80
N GLN A 45 8.64 -2.55 -14.66
CA GLN A 45 7.89 -3.77 -14.33
C GLN A 45 8.82 -4.88 -13.83
N ILE A 46 8.32 -5.75 -12.96
CA ILE A 46 9.00 -6.95 -12.46
C ILE A 46 8.04 -8.16 -12.53
N ALA A 47 8.50 -9.36 -12.19
CA ALA A 47 7.73 -10.61 -12.37
C ALA A 47 6.33 -10.57 -11.75
N VAL A 48 6.19 -10.05 -10.52
CA VAL A 48 4.89 -9.98 -9.84
C VAL A 48 3.86 -9.11 -10.56
N CYS A 49 4.29 -8.16 -11.41
CA CYS A 49 3.40 -7.20 -12.06
C CYS A 49 2.39 -7.85 -13.01
N SER A 50 2.60 -9.11 -13.42
CA SER A 50 1.58 -9.87 -14.17
C SER A 50 0.28 -10.06 -13.37
N TRP A 51 0.33 -9.97 -12.04
CA TRP A 51 -0.83 -10.04 -11.16
C TRP A 51 -1.52 -8.69 -10.90
N LEU A 52 -0.93 -7.58 -11.35
CA LEU A 52 -1.46 -6.25 -11.09
C LEU A 52 -2.82 -6.04 -11.79
N GLN A 53 -2.91 -6.40 -13.08
CA GLN A 53 -4.15 -6.26 -13.84
C GLN A 53 -5.29 -7.13 -13.27
N PRO A 54 -5.08 -8.43 -12.99
CA PRO A 54 -6.08 -9.24 -12.27
C PRO A 54 -6.55 -8.64 -10.95
N ALA A 55 -5.63 -8.13 -10.12
CA ALA A 55 -5.99 -7.52 -8.83
C ALA A 55 -6.80 -6.21 -9.00
N LEU A 56 -6.49 -5.43 -10.03
CA LEU A 56 -7.16 -4.17 -10.33
C LEU A 56 -8.52 -4.34 -11.05
N ASP A 57 -8.77 -5.49 -11.68
CA ASP A 57 -10.03 -5.80 -12.38
C ASP A 57 -11.06 -6.49 -11.48
N ALA A 58 -10.70 -6.83 -10.24
CA ALA A 58 -11.65 -7.32 -9.26
C ALA A 58 -12.78 -6.29 -9.00
N GLN A 59 -13.99 -6.80 -8.80
CA GLN A 59 -15.16 -5.97 -8.50
C GLN A 59 -14.99 -5.30 -7.13
N MET A 60 -14.97 -3.96 -7.10
CA MET A 60 -14.96 -3.23 -5.84
C MET A 60 -16.36 -3.13 -5.23
N PRO A 61 -16.47 -3.08 -3.89
CA PRO A 61 -17.76 -3.01 -3.20
C PRO A 61 -18.37 -1.60 -3.17
N SER A 62 -17.66 -0.57 -3.63
CA SER A 62 -18.15 0.81 -3.70
C SER A 62 -17.56 1.57 -4.89
N ASP A 63 -18.27 2.62 -5.32
CA ASP A 63 -17.80 3.52 -6.39
C ASP A 63 -16.50 4.23 -6.00
N THR A 64 -16.37 4.66 -4.74
CA THR A 64 -15.14 5.29 -4.24
C THR A 64 -13.92 4.36 -4.37
N LEU A 65 -14.07 3.07 -4.04
CA LEU A 65 -12.99 2.10 -4.20
C LEU A 65 -12.70 1.81 -5.69
N ASN A 66 -13.72 1.83 -6.55
CA ASN A 66 -13.51 1.78 -8.01
C ASN A 66 -12.73 3.00 -8.51
N GLU A 67 -12.95 4.19 -7.96
CA GLU A 67 -12.16 5.38 -8.31
C GLU A 67 -10.70 5.25 -7.87
N VAL A 68 -10.44 4.67 -6.68
CA VAL A 68 -9.07 4.36 -6.22
C VAL A 68 -8.37 3.41 -7.19
N THR A 69 -9.00 2.29 -7.55
CA THR A 69 -8.39 1.32 -8.46
C THR A 69 -8.22 1.88 -9.87
N ASN A 70 -9.15 2.68 -10.38
CA ASN A 70 -9.00 3.40 -11.65
C ASN A 70 -7.85 4.42 -11.62
N GLY A 71 -7.70 5.14 -10.51
CA GLY A 71 -6.56 6.02 -10.27
C GLY A 71 -5.25 5.25 -10.29
N LEU A 72 -5.19 4.10 -9.62
CA LEU A 72 -4.01 3.24 -9.60
C LEU A 72 -3.71 2.62 -10.98
N LYS A 73 -4.72 2.20 -11.74
CA LYS A 73 -4.59 1.77 -13.15
C LYS A 73 -3.91 2.84 -14.01
N ALA A 74 -4.32 4.10 -13.84
CA ALA A 74 -3.73 5.22 -14.57
C ALA A 74 -2.28 5.53 -14.17
N LEU A 75 -1.89 5.23 -12.92
CA LEU A 75 -0.52 5.43 -12.44
C LEU A 75 0.39 4.24 -12.78
N ALA A 76 -0.15 3.02 -12.88
CA ALA A 76 0.58 1.77 -13.00
C ALA A 76 1.70 1.75 -14.07
N PRO A 77 1.52 2.32 -15.29
CA PRO A 77 2.58 2.36 -16.31
C PRO A 77 3.81 3.19 -15.90
N HIS A 78 3.66 4.10 -14.94
CA HIS A 78 4.71 5.01 -14.48
C HIS A 78 5.42 4.51 -13.22
N LEU A 79 4.88 3.47 -12.56
CA LEU A 79 5.43 2.96 -11.31
C LEU A 79 6.70 2.15 -11.54
N SER A 80 7.74 2.49 -10.79
CA SER A 80 8.98 1.72 -10.73
C SER A 80 8.93 0.69 -9.62
N TRP A 81 8.53 -0.54 -9.97
CA TRP A 81 8.42 -1.65 -9.03
C TRP A 81 9.79 -2.17 -8.60
N PHE A 82 9.90 -2.59 -7.35
CA PHE A 82 11.10 -3.18 -6.75
C PHE A 82 10.74 -4.28 -5.75
N THR A 83 11.69 -5.20 -5.54
CA THR A 83 11.61 -6.23 -4.51
C THR A 83 12.47 -5.84 -3.30
N ARG A 84 12.20 -6.50 -2.17
CA ARG A 84 13.01 -6.46 -0.96
C ARG A 84 13.54 -7.86 -0.64
N PRO A 85 14.70 -7.97 0.03
CA PRO A 85 15.18 -9.26 0.51
C PRO A 85 14.32 -9.77 1.67
N ASP A 86 14.26 -11.09 1.85
CA ASP A 86 13.75 -11.68 3.10
C ASP A 86 14.81 -11.54 4.19
N ALA A 87 14.69 -10.48 5.00
CA ALA A 87 15.62 -10.18 6.07
C ALA A 87 15.43 -11.06 7.32
N THR A 88 14.27 -11.71 7.47
CA THR A 88 13.91 -12.45 8.70
C THR A 88 13.80 -13.95 8.49
N GLY A 89 13.84 -14.42 7.25
CA GLY A 89 13.66 -15.84 6.89
C GLY A 89 12.22 -16.33 7.10
N THR A 90 11.27 -15.40 7.22
CA THR A 90 9.86 -15.73 7.48
C THR A 90 9.00 -15.60 6.23
N GLY A 91 9.56 -15.13 5.11
CA GLY A 91 8.87 -15.09 3.83
C GLY A 91 8.56 -16.49 3.31
N SER A 92 7.55 -16.58 2.45
CA SER A 92 7.32 -17.83 1.72
C SER A 92 8.44 -18.10 0.71
N PRO A 93 8.68 -19.35 0.28
CA PRO A 93 9.76 -19.66 -0.67
C PRO A 93 9.70 -18.89 -1.99
N ASN A 94 8.49 -18.54 -2.44
CA ASN A 94 8.24 -17.75 -3.64
C ASN A 94 8.28 -16.24 -3.42
N PHE A 95 8.55 -15.74 -2.20
CA PHE A 95 8.61 -14.31 -1.91
C PHE A 95 9.56 -13.53 -2.82
N PRO A 96 10.81 -13.97 -3.13
CA PRO A 96 11.75 -13.18 -3.91
C PRO A 96 11.21 -12.67 -5.25
N ASP A 97 10.39 -13.47 -5.94
CA ASP A 97 9.77 -13.12 -7.23
C ASP A 97 8.26 -12.87 -7.15
N GLY A 98 7.64 -13.24 -6.03
CA GLY A 98 6.20 -13.20 -5.79
C GLY A 98 5.71 -11.92 -5.13
N HIS A 99 6.57 -10.94 -4.88
CA HIS A 99 6.17 -9.65 -4.34
C HIS A 99 6.75 -8.49 -5.13
N GLY A 100 6.16 -7.32 -4.92
CA GLY A 100 6.68 -6.07 -5.43
C GLY A 100 6.09 -4.90 -4.67
N ASN A 101 6.88 -3.84 -4.55
CA ASN A 101 6.45 -2.57 -4.02
C ASN A 101 6.75 -1.47 -5.06
N ALA A 102 5.98 -0.39 -5.03
CA ALA A 102 6.31 0.83 -5.75
C ALA A 102 5.96 2.06 -4.91
N ILE A 103 6.72 3.15 -5.09
CA ILE A 103 6.48 4.44 -4.43
C ILE A 103 5.68 5.33 -5.39
N ILE A 104 4.53 5.83 -4.93
CA ILE A 104 3.68 6.77 -5.67
C ILE A 104 4.03 8.20 -5.26
N VAL A 105 4.12 8.45 -3.96
CA VAL A 105 4.56 9.70 -3.34
C VAL A 105 5.70 9.37 -2.39
N GLY A 106 6.78 10.12 -2.41
CA GLY A 106 7.96 9.88 -1.57
C GLY A 106 9.25 10.30 -2.28
N PRO A 107 10.44 10.09 -1.69
CA PRO A 107 11.70 10.58 -2.26
C PRO A 107 11.96 10.11 -3.69
N ASP A 108 11.60 8.85 -3.98
CA ASP A 108 11.73 8.21 -5.30
C ASP A 108 10.37 7.95 -5.96
N GLY A 109 9.33 8.68 -5.54
CA GLY A 109 7.97 8.55 -6.05
C GLY A 109 7.72 9.36 -7.31
N LEU A 110 6.52 9.21 -7.88
CA LEU A 110 6.05 10.06 -8.98
C LEU A 110 5.94 11.53 -8.55
N ALA A 111 5.52 11.77 -7.30
CA ALA A 111 5.60 13.08 -6.67
C ALA A 111 6.60 13.03 -5.51
N VAL A 112 7.65 13.86 -5.60
CA VAL A 112 8.72 13.90 -4.59
C VAL A 112 8.20 14.50 -3.29
N SER A 113 8.39 13.78 -2.19
CA SER A 113 8.04 14.26 -0.85
C SER A 113 8.94 13.64 0.23
N SER A 114 9.32 14.44 1.22
CA SER A 114 9.97 13.97 2.46
C SER A 114 8.99 13.85 3.63
N GLU A 115 7.78 14.42 3.52
CA GLU A 115 6.80 14.51 4.61
C GLU A 115 5.70 13.43 4.51
N LEU A 116 5.55 12.82 3.33
CA LEU A 116 4.51 11.84 3.06
C LEU A 116 5.03 10.79 2.10
N TRP A 117 4.85 9.53 2.47
CA TRP A 117 5.15 8.42 1.58
C TRP A 117 3.85 7.67 1.32
N ILE A 118 3.50 7.51 0.05
CA ILE A 118 2.41 6.66 -0.39
C ILE A 118 3.00 5.64 -1.33
N GLY A 119 2.76 4.37 -1.06
CA GLY A 119 3.17 3.31 -1.95
C GLY A 119 2.10 2.26 -2.13
N VAL A 120 2.44 1.28 -2.95
CA VAL A 120 1.60 0.14 -3.27
C VAL A 120 2.41 -1.12 -3.10
N SER A 121 1.78 -2.14 -2.55
CA SER A 121 2.34 -3.48 -2.41
C SER A 121 1.48 -4.49 -3.15
N LEU A 122 2.13 -5.38 -3.88
CA LEU A 122 1.50 -6.47 -4.63
C LEU A 122 2.14 -7.80 -4.24
N LEU A 123 1.31 -8.78 -3.90
CA LEU A 123 1.71 -10.17 -3.72
C LEU A 123 1.01 -11.05 -4.74
N ALA A 124 1.76 -11.93 -5.40
CA ALA A 124 1.21 -13.05 -6.16
C ALA A 124 0.45 -14.01 -5.22
N PRO A 125 -0.41 -14.90 -5.74
CA PRO A 125 -1.04 -15.95 -4.94
C PRO A 125 -0.07 -16.78 -4.10
N GLY A 126 -0.47 -17.12 -2.88
CA GLY A 126 0.28 -17.97 -1.96
C GLY A 126 1.61 -17.39 -1.49
N VAL A 127 1.73 -16.05 -1.43
CA VAL A 127 2.94 -15.36 -0.97
C VAL A 127 2.73 -14.80 0.43
N ARG A 128 3.71 -15.06 1.29
CA ARG A 128 3.83 -14.43 2.61
C ARG A 128 4.96 -13.43 2.55
N TYR A 129 4.65 -12.16 2.80
CA TYR A 129 5.64 -11.13 3.01
C TYR A 129 6.37 -11.41 4.35
N PRO A 130 7.71 -11.34 4.41
CA PRO A 130 8.47 -11.48 5.64
C PRO A 130 7.98 -10.55 6.74
N ASP A 131 8.22 -10.95 7.98
CA ASP A 131 8.12 -10.07 9.12
C ASP A 131 9.07 -8.90 8.91
N HIS A 132 8.55 -7.70 9.12
CA HIS A 132 9.31 -6.46 8.99
C HIS A 132 8.83 -5.44 10.01
N THR A 133 9.63 -4.40 10.18
CA THR A 133 9.35 -3.24 11.03
C THR A 133 10.08 -2.03 10.45
N HIS A 134 9.53 -0.85 10.71
CA HIS A 134 10.16 0.42 10.37
C HIS A 134 9.72 1.51 11.35
N PRO A 135 10.52 2.59 11.53
CA PRO A 135 10.19 3.66 12.46
C PRO A 135 8.87 4.40 12.17
N PRO A 136 8.52 4.75 10.92
CA PRO A 136 7.26 5.45 10.64
C PRO A 136 6.03 4.62 11.00
N GLU A 137 4.99 5.32 11.43
CA GLU A 137 3.63 4.79 11.54
C GLU A 137 3.07 4.52 10.14
N GLU A 138 2.28 3.45 10.00
CA GLU A 138 1.77 3.01 8.71
C GLU A 138 0.28 2.68 8.74
N LEU A 139 -0.39 3.10 7.66
CA LEU A 139 -1.79 2.79 7.41
C LEU A 139 -1.96 2.18 6.02
N TYR A 140 -2.45 0.94 5.97
CA TYR A 140 -2.88 0.27 4.74
C TYR A 140 -4.35 0.52 4.44
N LEU A 141 -4.66 0.73 3.17
CA LEU A 141 -5.96 0.47 2.54
C LEU A 141 -5.85 -0.80 1.70
N VAL A 142 -6.62 -1.82 2.06
CA VAL A 142 -6.60 -3.13 1.38
C VAL A 142 -7.55 -3.11 0.18
N LEU A 143 -7.05 -3.45 -1.02
CA LEU A 143 -7.80 -3.39 -2.29
C LEU A 143 -8.18 -4.77 -2.85
N SER A 144 -7.66 -5.86 -2.28
CA SER A 144 -8.06 -7.23 -2.61
C SER A 144 -7.97 -8.14 -1.38
N PRO A 145 -8.53 -9.37 -1.40
CA PRO A 145 -8.45 -10.29 -0.27
C PRO A 145 -7.01 -10.56 0.18
N GLY A 146 -6.81 -10.62 1.50
CA GLY A 146 -5.50 -10.83 2.09
C GLY A 146 -5.55 -10.82 3.61
N ASP A 147 -4.60 -11.51 4.24
CA ASP A 147 -4.45 -11.51 5.70
C ASP A 147 -3.29 -10.62 6.10
N PHE A 148 -3.48 -9.92 7.22
CA PHE A 148 -2.51 -9.05 7.85
C PHE A 148 -2.37 -9.42 9.31
N ARG A 149 -1.18 -9.16 9.87
CA ARG A 149 -0.95 -9.20 11.31
C ARG A 149 0.11 -8.19 11.71
N ASN A 150 0.08 -7.83 12.98
CA ASN A 150 1.19 -7.20 13.67
C ASN A 150 1.56 -8.01 14.93
N ALA A 151 2.50 -7.52 15.73
CA ALA A 151 2.98 -8.21 16.93
C ALA A 151 1.88 -8.39 18.01
N GLU A 152 0.81 -7.62 17.95
CA GLU A 152 -0.27 -7.60 18.95
C GLU A 152 -1.53 -8.34 18.47
N THR A 153 -1.63 -8.64 17.17
CA THR A 153 -2.81 -9.29 16.58
C THR A 153 -2.47 -10.66 15.99
N GLN A 154 -3.48 -11.55 15.97
CA GLN A 154 -3.43 -12.72 15.10
C GLN A 154 -3.59 -12.30 13.63
N TRP A 155 -3.32 -13.23 12.71
CA TRP A 155 -3.68 -13.06 11.31
C TRP A 155 -5.18 -12.82 11.18
N ARG A 156 -5.55 -11.76 10.46
CA ARG A 156 -6.93 -11.41 10.15
C ARG A 156 -7.01 -10.80 8.76
N ALA A 157 -8.16 -10.95 8.12
CA ALA A 157 -8.48 -10.24 6.90
C ALA A 157 -9.14 -8.89 7.25
N PRO A 158 -8.55 -7.73 6.89
CA PRO A 158 -9.25 -6.44 6.97
C PRO A 158 -10.45 -6.38 6.01
N GLY A 159 -10.40 -7.15 4.92
CA GLY A 159 -11.39 -7.12 3.83
C GLY A 159 -11.09 -6.01 2.81
N VAL A 160 -11.72 -6.10 1.63
CA VAL A 160 -11.58 -5.07 0.58
C VAL A 160 -12.20 -3.76 1.06
N GLY A 161 -11.43 -2.67 1.02
CA GLY A 161 -11.76 -1.39 1.63
C GLY A 161 -11.44 -1.29 3.12
N GLY A 162 -10.98 -2.38 3.74
CA GLY A 162 -10.58 -2.39 5.14
C GLY A 162 -9.23 -1.72 5.37
N LEU A 163 -9.05 -1.18 6.57
CA LEU A 163 -7.81 -0.57 7.02
C LEU A 163 -6.98 -1.52 7.88
N PHE A 164 -5.65 -1.42 7.79
CA PHE A 164 -4.73 -2.09 8.71
C PHE A 164 -3.67 -1.10 9.21
N HIS A 165 -3.61 -0.93 10.52
CA HIS A 165 -2.73 0.03 11.19
C HIS A 165 -1.54 -0.65 11.84
N ASN A 166 -0.37 -0.08 11.62
CA ASN A 166 0.87 -0.47 12.26
C ASN A 166 1.44 0.74 13.01
N PRO A 167 1.39 0.73 14.36
CA PRO A 167 2.10 1.72 15.17
C PRO A 167 3.61 1.76 14.86
N PRO A 168 4.30 2.88 15.17
CA PRO A 168 5.74 3.01 14.98
C PRO A 168 6.53 1.80 15.50
N GLY A 169 7.36 1.21 14.64
CA GLY A 169 8.26 0.12 15.01
C GLY A 169 7.60 -1.23 15.32
N ILE A 170 6.28 -1.38 15.19
CA ILE A 170 5.64 -2.68 15.40
C ILE A 170 6.08 -3.67 14.33
N VAL A 171 6.35 -4.92 14.71
CA VAL A 171 6.60 -5.99 13.73
C VAL A 171 5.29 -6.37 13.06
N HIS A 172 5.26 -6.40 11.74
CA HIS A 172 4.07 -6.72 10.96
C HIS A 172 4.39 -7.52 9.71
N ALA A 173 3.34 -8.14 9.15
CA ALA A 173 3.41 -8.97 7.96
C ALA A 173 2.04 -9.01 7.26
N MET A 174 2.07 -9.34 5.97
CA MET A 174 0.88 -9.59 5.15
C MET A 174 1.07 -10.85 4.30
N ARG A 175 -0.03 -11.48 3.89
CA ARG A 175 -0.01 -12.64 2.98
C ARG A 175 -1.23 -12.69 2.08
N SER A 176 -1.01 -13.11 0.85
CA SER A 176 -2.08 -13.45 -0.09
C SER A 176 -2.61 -14.86 0.17
N GLY A 177 -3.86 -15.09 -0.24
CA GLY A 177 -4.48 -16.41 -0.32
C GLY A 177 -4.31 -17.02 -1.70
N ASP A 178 -5.39 -17.59 -2.24
CA ASP A 178 -5.42 -18.15 -3.60
C ASP A 178 -5.42 -17.07 -4.70
N ASP A 179 -5.78 -15.84 -4.34
CA ASP A 179 -5.80 -14.66 -5.21
C ASP A 179 -4.66 -13.69 -4.85
N PRO A 180 -4.23 -12.81 -5.78
CA PRO A 180 -3.22 -11.80 -5.47
C PRO A 180 -3.71 -10.76 -4.44
N LEU A 181 -2.79 -10.32 -3.57
CA LEU A 181 -3.04 -9.24 -2.60
C LEU A 181 -2.51 -7.92 -3.17
N LEU A 182 -3.36 -6.90 -3.23
CA LEU A 182 -3.03 -5.53 -3.58
C LEU A 182 -3.45 -4.60 -2.45
N ALA A 183 -2.53 -3.76 -1.98
CA ALA A 183 -2.81 -2.76 -0.96
C ALA A 183 -2.04 -1.47 -1.22
N VAL A 184 -2.66 -0.34 -0.89
CA VAL A 184 -1.99 0.97 -0.85
C VAL A 184 -1.64 1.26 0.60
N TRP A 185 -0.48 1.83 0.85
CA TRP A 185 -0.04 2.21 2.19
C TRP A 185 0.39 3.66 2.24
N MET A 186 0.26 4.25 3.43
CA MET A 186 0.69 5.61 3.75
C MET A 186 1.63 5.55 4.95
N LEU A 187 2.78 6.20 4.84
CA LEU A 187 3.70 6.47 5.95
C LEU A 187 3.83 7.98 6.13
N VAL A 188 3.75 8.41 7.38
CA VAL A 188 4.13 9.76 7.80
C VAL A 188 5.40 9.63 8.64
N PRO A 189 6.55 10.12 8.13
CA PRO A 189 7.77 10.18 8.90
C PRO A 189 7.52 10.96 10.20
N ALA A 190 8.18 10.56 11.29
CA ALA A 190 8.12 11.34 12.52
C ALA A 190 8.67 12.76 12.24
N ALA A 191 8.03 13.76 12.82
CA ALA A 191 8.65 15.08 12.90
C ALA A 191 9.93 14.96 13.77
N ASP A 192 11.05 15.44 13.24
CA ASP A 192 12.32 15.52 13.96
C ASP A 192 12.23 16.40 15.23
#